data_AF-A0A7Y6WW15-F1
#
_entry.id   AF-A0A7Y6WW15-F1
#
_cell.length_a   1.000
_cell.length_b   1.000
_cell.length_c   1.000
_cell.angle_alpha   90.00
_cell.angle_beta   90.00
_cell.angle_gamma   90.00
#
_symmetry.space_group_name_H-M   'P 1'
#
loop_
_entity.id
_entity.type
_entity.pdbx_description
1 polymer ?
#
loop_
_entity_poly.entity_id
_entity_poly.type
_entity_poly.pdbx_seq_one_letter_code
_entity_poly.pdbx_strand_id
1 'polypeptide(L)'
;MAIAGAGRSRIEILNHTQTVANLMRLITEAERELLLVSPYVSLDKLRAPVRAIQGALHRKVRVELIIREKDFSTRQADPFAAKEMQELRAAGMQVHLLKDLHAKVYLSEKNALITSLNLLESSINNSIEVSTWLCAGTPEYQQLVEVLRTDIRPTSVKVETAVHSARATRAETAPGRTKTKASRAPSFDDLPIFVDDEGHCIRCGDDVAFNTDKPLCTDCFGTWRRFGDPSYREAYCHACGEDEDTSVAKPLCYDCFRNM
;
A
#
# COMPACT_ATOMS: atom_id res chain seq x y z
N MET A 1 35.47 -14.30 27.63
CA MET A 1 35.16 -14.26 26.18
C MET A 1 33.65 -14.16 26.03
N ALA A 2 33.14 -12.93 25.89
CA ALA A 2 31.73 -12.70 25.60
C ALA A 2 31.51 -12.92 24.10
N ILE A 3 30.61 -13.84 23.76
CA ILE A 3 30.24 -14.14 22.39
C ILE A 3 29.39 -12.97 21.92
N ALA A 4 29.90 -12.19 20.95
CA ALA A 4 29.18 -11.11 20.33
C ALA A 4 27.85 -11.64 19.76
N GLY A 5 26.74 -11.07 20.24
CA GLY A 5 25.43 -11.34 19.68
C GLY A 5 25.44 -10.91 18.22
N ALA A 6 25.27 -11.87 17.31
CA ALA A 6 25.02 -11.59 15.91
C ALA A 6 23.78 -10.69 15.84
N GLY A 7 23.98 -9.42 15.49
CA GLY A 7 22.89 -8.47 15.30
C GLY A 7 21.93 -9.05 14.27
N ARG A 8 20.67 -9.29 14.66
CA ARG A 8 19.63 -9.69 13.71
C ARG A 8 19.53 -8.60 12.66
N SER A 9 19.75 -8.94 11.40
CA SER A 9 19.54 -8.05 10.26
C SER A 9 18.11 -7.49 10.33
N ARG A 10 17.96 -6.17 10.21
CA ARG A 10 16.63 -5.51 10.24
C ARG A 10 15.76 -5.88 9.04
N ILE A 11 16.39 -6.26 7.94
CA ILE A 11 15.75 -6.63 6.67
C ILE A 11 16.14 -8.07 6.34
N GLU A 12 15.14 -8.94 6.17
CA GLU A 12 15.34 -10.32 5.73
C GLU A 12 15.12 -10.41 4.21
N ILE A 13 16.07 -11.00 3.48
CA ILE A 13 15.91 -11.31 2.06
C ILE A 13 15.40 -12.75 1.93
N LEU A 14 14.31 -12.90 1.18
CA LEU A 14 13.61 -14.16 0.99
C LEU A 14 13.82 -14.68 -0.42
N ASN A 15 14.09 -15.98 -0.54
CA ASN A 15 14.00 -16.69 -1.81
C ASN A 15 12.54 -17.00 -2.18
N HIS A 16 12.34 -17.68 -3.32
CA HIS A 16 11.03 -18.08 -3.82
C HIS A 16 10.19 -18.86 -2.78
N THR A 17 10.72 -19.94 -2.22
CA THR A 17 10.00 -20.80 -1.27
C THR A 17 9.56 -20.02 -0.04
N GLN A 18 10.47 -19.19 0.51
CA GLN A 18 10.17 -18.32 1.64
C GLN A 18 9.16 -17.24 1.28
N THR A 19 9.21 -16.68 0.06
CA THR A 19 8.26 -15.68 -0.43
C THR A 19 6.84 -16.24 -0.46
N VAL A 20 6.64 -17.41 -1.06
CA VAL A 20 5.31 -18.05 -1.14
C VAL A 20 4.80 -18.43 0.25
N ALA A 21 5.66 -18.97 1.11
CA ALA A 21 5.30 -19.30 2.49
C ALA A 21 4.89 -18.04 3.28
N ASN A 22 5.63 -16.95 3.14
CA ASN A 22 5.35 -15.69 3.83
C ASN A 22 4.13 -14.95 3.26
N LEU A 23 3.83 -15.06 1.95
CA LEU A 23 2.55 -14.61 1.39
C LEU A 23 1.38 -15.33 2.08
N MET A 24 1.45 -16.66 2.15
CA MET A 24 0.39 -17.44 2.82
C MET A 24 0.27 -17.08 4.29
N ARG A 25 1.40 -16.97 5.00
CA ARG A 25 1.47 -16.55 6.40
C ARG A 25 0.79 -15.20 6.60
N LEU A 26 1.13 -14.20 5.78
CA LEU A 26 0.59 -12.85 5.82
C LEU A 26 -0.94 -12.84 5.72
N ILE A 27 -1.52 -13.62 4.79
CA ILE A 27 -2.97 -13.74 4.61
C ILE A 27 -3.62 -14.47 5.81
N THR A 28 -3.01 -15.57 6.27
CA THR A 28 -3.59 -16.39 7.35
C THR A 28 -3.52 -15.73 8.73
N GLU A 29 -2.46 -14.96 9.01
CA GLU A 29 -2.23 -14.31 10.30
C GLU A 29 -2.89 -12.94 10.41
N ALA A 30 -3.40 -12.37 9.31
CA ALA A 30 -4.14 -11.11 9.33
C ALA A 30 -5.38 -11.21 10.22
N GLU A 31 -5.53 -10.24 11.12
CA GLU A 31 -6.62 -10.13 12.09
C GLU A 31 -7.50 -8.91 11.86
N ARG A 32 -6.95 -7.83 11.28
CA ARG A 32 -7.68 -6.57 11.12
C ARG A 32 -7.73 -6.10 9.69
N GLU A 33 -6.58 -6.09 9.02
CA GLU A 33 -6.46 -5.56 7.66
C GLU A 33 -5.51 -6.38 6.81
N LEU A 34 -5.87 -6.53 5.54
CA LEU A 34 -5.07 -7.19 4.51
C LEU A 34 -5.16 -6.35 3.24
N LEU A 35 -4.03 -5.80 2.82
CA LEU A 35 -3.88 -5.07 1.57
C LEU A 35 -3.01 -5.88 0.61
N LEU A 36 -3.56 -6.15 -0.56
CA LEU A 36 -2.87 -6.84 -1.64
C LEU A 36 -2.69 -5.88 -2.81
N VAL A 37 -1.47 -5.53 -3.16
CA VAL A 37 -1.15 -4.67 -4.31
C VAL A 37 -0.40 -5.51 -5.32
N SER A 38 -1.00 -5.74 -6.49
CA SER A 38 -0.37 -6.53 -7.54
C SER A 38 -0.88 -6.12 -8.92
N PRO A 39 -0.01 -5.81 -9.89
CA PRO A 39 -0.45 -5.37 -11.21
C PRO A 39 -1.15 -6.48 -12.00
N TYR A 40 -0.76 -7.73 -11.78
CA TYR A 40 -1.28 -8.89 -12.51
C TYR A 40 -1.86 -9.91 -11.54
N VAL A 41 -3.14 -10.23 -11.73
CA VAL A 41 -3.90 -11.11 -10.85
C VAL A 41 -4.71 -12.10 -11.67
N SER A 42 -4.58 -13.39 -11.36
CA SER A 42 -5.44 -14.47 -11.86
C SER A 42 -5.69 -15.45 -10.72
N LEU A 43 -6.92 -15.44 -10.21
CA LEU A 43 -7.29 -16.17 -8.99
C LEU A 43 -7.77 -17.60 -9.25
N ASP A 44 -8.18 -17.93 -10.49
CA ASP A 44 -8.85 -19.20 -10.83
C ASP A 44 -8.04 -20.44 -10.42
N LYS A 45 -6.71 -20.30 -10.39
CA LYS A 45 -5.78 -21.37 -10.08
C LYS A 45 -5.07 -21.21 -8.73
N LEU A 46 -5.35 -20.12 -8.01
CA LEU A 46 -4.74 -19.82 -6.71
C LEU A 46 -5.61 -20.31 -5.55
N ARG A 47 -5.97 -21.60 -5.57
CA ARG A 47 -6.92 -22.18 -4.61
C ARG A 47 -6.54 -21.94 -3.14
N ALA A 48 -5.26 -22.12 -2.79
CA ALA A 48 -4.78 -21.93 -1.43
C ALA A 48 -4.84 -20.45 -0.98
N PRO A 49 -4.27 -19.48 -1.73
CA PRO A 49 -4.46 -18.06 -1.43
C PRO A 49 -5.92 -17.62 -1.37
N VAL A 50 -6.76 -18.03 -2.34
CA VAL A 50 -8.19 -17.68 -2.38
C VAL A 50 -8.90 -18.18 -1.12
N ARG A 51 -8.68 -19.44 -0.72
CA ARG A 51 -9.26 -20.00 0.52
C ARG A 51 -8.78 -19.25 1.77
N ALA A 52 -7.51 -18.85 1.81
CA ALA A 52 -6.97 -18.08 2.91
C ALA A 52 -7.61 -16.68 3.00
N ILE A 53 -7.80 -16.01 1.87
CA ILE A 53 -8.49 -14.70 1.79
C ILE A 53 -9.96 -14.85 2.21
N GLN A 54 -10.68 -15.88 1.75
CA GLN A 54 -12.04 -16.18 2.22
C GLN A 54 -12.08 -16.37 3.74
N GLY A 55 -11.09 -17.07 4.31
CA GLY A 55 -10.93 -17.22 5.76
C GLY A 55 -10.74 -15.88 6.47
N ALA A 56 -9.91 -14.98 5.92
CA ALA A 56 -9.72 -13.63 6.46
C ALA A 56 -11.03 -12.81 6.44
N LEU A 57 -11.75 -12.81 5.32
CA LEU A 57 -13.06 -12.15 5.19
C LEU A 57 -14.08 -12.72 6.19
N HIS A 58 -14.12 -14.04 6.38
CA HIS A 58 -14.98 -14.68 7.37
C HIS A 58 -14.65 -14.22 8.80
N ARG A 59 -13.36 -14.06 9.13
CA ARG A 59 -12.90 -13.46 10.39
C ARG A 59 -13.13 -11.94 10.50
N LYS A 60 -13.80 -11.33 9.51
CA LYS A 60 -14.07 -9.88 9.43
C LYS A 60 -12.83 -9.01 9.29
N VAL A 61 -11.74 -9.57 8.75
CA VAL A 61 -10.57 -8.79 8.30
C VAL A 61 -11.01 -7.90 7.12
N ARG A 62 -10.63 -6.62 7.14
CA ARG A 62 -10.80 -5.73 5.98
C ARG A 62 -9.81 -6.16 4.90
N VAL A 63 -10.30 -6.69 3.79
CA VAL A 63 -9.45 -7.07 2.66
C VAL A 63 -9.62 -6.08 1.50
N GLU A 64 -8.51 -5.52 1.04
CA GLU A 64 -8.42 -4.62 -0.10
C GLU A 64 -7.43 -5.20 -1.12
N LEU A 65 -7.83 -5.21 -2.39
CA LEU A 65 -7.01 -5.64 -3.51
C LEU A 65 -6.89 -4.48 -4.51
N ILE A 66 -5.68 -4.01 -4.75
CA ILE A 66 -5.36 -2.97 -5.74
C ILE A 66 -4.69 -3.63 -6.94
N ILE A 67 -5.33 -3.53 -8.11
CA ILE A 67 -4.86 -4.11 -9.36
C ILE A 67 -4.64 -3.05 -10.43
N ARG A 68 -3.81 -3.37 -11.43
CA ARG A 68 -3.58 -2.44 -12.54
C ARG A 68 -4.86 -2.28 -13.36
N GLU A 69 -5.19 -1.05 -13.71
CA GLU A 69 -6.23 -0.78 -14.70
C GLU A 69 -5.83 -1.38 -16.05
N LYS A 70 -6.78 -2.04 -16.72
CA LYS A 70 -6.54 -2.67 -18.02
C LYS A 70 -6.31 -1.59 -19.07
N ASP A 71 -5.20 -1.67 -19.79
CA ASP A 71 -4.95 -0.88 -20.98
C ASP A 71 -5.03 -1.75 -22.26
N PHE A 72 -5.15 -1.13 -23.43
CA PHE A 72 -5.22 -1.85 -24.72
C PHE A 72 -3.98 -2.72 -25.01
N SER A 73 -2.86 -2.48 -24.33
CA SER A 73 -1.63 -3.28 -24.45
C SER A 73 -1.63 -4.56 -23.61
N THR A 74 -2.43 -4.61 -22.53
CA THR A 74 -2.58 -5.80 -21.69
C THR A 74 -3.53 -6.81 -22.34
N ARG A 75 -2.99 -7.78 -23.09
CA ARG A 75 -3.73 -8.96 -23.62
C ARG A 75 -4.24 -9.92 -22.52
N GLN A 76 -4.40 -9.45 -21.28
CA GLN A 76 -4.83 -10.29 -20.17
C GLN A 76 -6.35 -10.45 -20.14
N ALA A 77 -6.77 -11.66 -19.73
CA ALA A 77 -8.16 -11.93 -19.40
C ALA A 77 -8.64 -10.93 -18.35
N ASP A 78 -9.91 -10.55 -18.42
CA ASP A 78 -10.51 -9.66 -17.44
C ASP A 78 -10.48 -10.32 -16.05
N PRO A 79 -9.72 -9.79 -15.06
CA PRO A 79 -9.63 -10.38 -13.73
C PRO A 79 -10.98 -10.37 -12.99
N PHE A 80 -11.94 -9.54 -13.41
CA PHE A 80 -13.29 -9.49 -12.85
C PHE A 80 -14.22 -10.58 -13.40
N ALA A 81 -13.85 -11.24 -14.50
CA ALA A 81 -14.62 -12.34 -15.07
C ALA A 81 -14.41 -13.66 -14.30
N ALA A 82 -13.29 -13.79 -13.57
CA ALA A 82 -12.98 -14.95 -12.75
C ALA A 82 -14.04 -15.16 -11.65
N LYS A 83 -14.53 -16.39 -11.52
CA LYS A 83 -15.57 -16.74 -10.54
C LYS A 83 -15.09 -16.45 -9.11
N GLU A 84 -13.83 -16.78 -8.81
CA GLU A 84 -13.20 -16.56 -7.52
C GLU A 84 -13.12 -15.08 -7.17
N MET A 85 -12.84 -14.20 -8.14
CA MET A 85 -12.86 -12.75 -7.94
C MET A 85 -14.27 -12.27 -7.56
N GLN A 86 -15.30 -12.75 -8.26
CA GLN A 86 -16.69 -12.39 -7.99
C GLN A 86 -17.12 -12.87 -6.59
N GLU A 87 -16.77 -14.10 -6.22
CA GLU A 87 -17.06 -14.66 -4.90
C GLU A 87 -16.38 -13.87 -3.77
N LEU A 88 -15.10 -13.53 -3.92
CA LEU A 88 -14.38 -12.72 -2.92
C LEU A 88 -14.97 -11.33 -2.77
N ARG A 89 -15.34 -10.67 -3.86
CA ARG A 89 -16.03 -9.37 -3.85
C ARG A 89 -17.39 -9.46 -3.16
N ALA A 90 -18.18 -10.49 -3.46
CA ALA A 90 -19.46 -10.76 -2.80
C ALA A 90 -19.30 -11.04 -1.29
N ALA A 91 -18.18 -11.66 -0.89
CA ALA A 91 -17.81 -11.87 0.51
C ALA A 91 -17.27 -10.61 1.23
N GLY A 92 -17.14 -9.48 0.52
CA GLY A 92 -16.78 -8.18 1.09
C GLY A 92 -15.36 -7.68 0.78
N MET A 93 -14.60 -8.38 -0.08
CA MET A 93 -13.30 -7.89 -0.54
C MET A 93 -13.50 -6.61 -1.38
N GLN A 94 -12.76 -5.56 -1.03
CA GLN A 94 -12.75 -4.30 -1.78
C GLN A 94 -11.71 -4.41 -2.90
N VAL A 95 -12.06 -3.96 -4.10
CA VAL A 95 -11.15 -3.96 -5.25
C VAL A 95 -11.01 -2.55 -5.78
N HIS A 96 -9.77 -2.15 -6.08
CA HIS A 96 -9.41 -0.85 -6.58
C HIS A 96 -8.58 -1.01 -7.86
N LEU A 97 -8.76 -0.10 -8.81
CA LEU A 97 -7.98 -0.01 -10.05
C LEU A 97 -6.98 1.13 -9.93
N LEU A 98 -5.74 0.87 -10.34
CA LEU A 98 -4.70 1.89 -10.41
C LEU A 98 -4.01 1.86 -11.77
N LYS A 99 -4.00 3.00 -12.46
CA LYS A 99 -3.28 3.16 -13.71
C LYS A 99 -1.76 3.06 -13.46
N ASP A 100 -1.05 2.39 -14.36
CA ASP A 100 0.42 2.26 -14.32
C ASP A 100 0.98 1.62 -13.04
N LEU A 101 0.14 0.84 -12.33
CA LEU A 101 0.60 0.03 -11.20
C LEU A 101 1.66 -0.99 -11.68
N HIS A 102 2.79 -1.03 -10.98
CA HIS A 102 3.82 -2.07 -11.13
C HIS A 102 4.33 -2.60 -9.78
N ALA A 103 4.00 -1.91 -8.68
CA ALA A 103 4.37 -2.32 -7.33
C ALA A 103 3.69 -3.65 -6.96
N LYS A 104 4.42 -4.49 -6.22
CA LYS A 104 3.97 -5.77 -5.72
C LYS A 104 4.28 -5.80 -4.23
N VAL A 105 3.24 -5.52 -3.46
CA VAL A 105 3.33 -5.33 -2.03
C VAL A 105 2.13 -6.00 -1.39
N TYR A 106 2.38 -6.85 -0.41
CA TYR A 106 1.35 -7.49 0.38
C TYR A 106 1.55 -7.08 1.83
N LEU A 107 0.51 -6.60 2.49
CA LEU A 107 0.62 -6.03 3.83
C LEU A 107 -0.57 -6.44 4.70
N SER A 108 -0.30 -6.75 5.95
CA SER A 108 -1.28 -6.82 7.03
C SER A 108 -0.86 -5.91 8.17
N GLU A 109 -1.69 -5.75 9.20
CA GLU A 109 -1.35 -4.95 10.38
C GLU A 109 -0.13 -5.48 11.17
N LYS A 110 0.33 -6.70 10.88
CA LYS A 110 1.45 -7.36 11.58
C LYS A 110 2.73 -7.36 10.78
N ASN A 111 2.66 -7.50 9.46
CA ASN A 111 3.83 -7.66 8.61
C ASN A 111 3.55 -7.19 7.18
N ALA A 112 4.62 -6.91 6.44
CA ALA A 112 4.58 -6.62 5.01
C ALA A 112 5.60 -7.43 4.23
N LEU A 113 5.28 -7.68 2.97
CA LEU A 113 6.08 -8.40 2.00
C LEU A 113 6.22 -7.54 0.75
N ILE A 114 7.41 -6.98 0.53
CA ILE A 114 7.78 -6.33 -0.73
C ILE A 114 8.41 -7.40 -1.62
N THR A 115 7.93 -7.58 -2.84
CA THR A 115 8.27 -8.77 -3.62
C THR A 115 8.28 -8.52 -5.12
N SER A 116 8.94 -9.40 -5.89
CA SER A 116 8.76 -9.51 -7.33
C SER A 116 7.52 -10.34 -7.75
N LEU A 117 6.89 -11.05 -6.80
CA LEU A 117 5.82 -12.01 -7.06
C LEU A 117 4.48 -11.34 -7.34
N ASN A 118 3.90 -11.64 -8.51
CA ASN A 118 2.51 -11.32 -8.83
C ASN A 118 1.56 -12.39 -8.31
N LEU A 119 0.27 -12.07 -8.19
CA LEU A 119 -0.78 -13.05 -7.86
C LEU A 119 -1.18 -13.86 -9.11
N LEU A 120 -0.22 -14.59 -9.67
CA LEU A 120 -0.37 -15.49 -10.81
C LEU A 120 0.12 -16.89 -10.44
N GLU A 121 -0.51 -17.93 -10.99
CA GLU A 121 -0.07 -19.32 -10.80
C GLU A 121 1.38 -19.52 -11.25
N SER A 122 1.75 -18.97 -12.41
CA SER A 122 3.12 -19.09 -12.92
C SER A 122 4.16 -18.44 -12.00
N SER A 123 3.81 -17.31 -11.37
CA SER A 123 4.70 -16.64 -10.40
C SER A 123 4.88 -17.49 -9.14
N ILE A 124 3.80 -18.10 -8.65
CA ILE A 124 3.84 -18.93 -7.45
C ILE A 124 4.53 -20.28 -7.68
N ASN A 125 4.44 -20.87 -8.87
CA ASN A 125 4.93 -22.23 -9.10
C ASN A 125 6.27 -22.30 -9.85
N ASN A 126 6.57 -21.33 -10.72
CA ASN A 126 7.63 -21.48 -11.72
C ASN A 126 8.65 -20.33 -11.71
N SER A 127 8.30 -19.15 -11.18
CA SER A 127 9.18 -17.99 -11.21
C SER A 127 10.24 -18.03 -10.11
N ILE A 128 11.44 -17.53 -10.44
CA ILE A 128 12.43 -17.19 -9.42
C ILE A 128 12.01 -15.84 -8.84
N GLU A 129 11.78 -15.81 -7.53
CA GLU A 129 11.26 -14.64 -6.82
C GLU A 129 12.25 -14.21 -5.73
N VAL A 130 12.34 -12.91 -5.52
CA VAL A 130 13.09 -12.30 -4.43
C VAL A 130 12.19 -11.33 -3.71
N SER A 131 12.23 -11.37 -2.39
CA SER A 131 11.38 -10.52 -1.56
C SER A 131 12.08 -10.07 -0.29
N THR A 132 11.47 -9.12 0.40
CA THR A 132 11.83 -8.80 1.77
C THR A 132 10.63 -8.82 2.71
N TRP A 133 10.87 -9.26 3.94
CA TRP A 133 9.88 -9.29 5.02
C TRP A 133 10.10 -8.15 6.00
N LEU A 134 9.04 -7.41 6.28
CA LEU A 134 9.06 -6.27 7.21
C LEU A 134 8.05 -6.53 8.33
N CYS A 135 8.50 -6.44 9.58
CA CYS A 135 7.62 -6.57 10.74
C CYS A 135 6.98 -5.23 11.09
N ALA A 136 5.74 -5.24 11.57
CA ALA A 136 5.14 -4.04 12.14
C ALA A 136 6.01 -3.50 13.30
N GLY A 137 6.07 -2.18 13.41
CA GLY A 137 6.87 -1.49 14.42
C GLY A 137 8.31 -1.19 14.01
N THR A 138 8.77 -1.63 12.83
CA THR A 138 10.06 -1.18 12.28
C THR A 138 9.89 0.11 11.44
N PRO A 139 10.94 0.95 11.32
CA PRO A 139 10.90 2.14 10.47
C PRO A 139 10.59 1.83 9.00
N GLU A 140 11.12 0.73 8.47
CA GLU A 140 10.93 0.32 7.07
C GLU A 140 9.47 -0.05 6.78
N TYR A 141 8.80 -0.71 7.74
CA TYR A 141 7.37 -0.97 7.63
C TYR A 141 6.58 0.34 7.59
N GLN A 142 6.90 1.32 8.45
CA GLN A 142 6.22 2.62 8.48
C GLN A 142 6.45 3.45 7.21
N GLN A 143 7.65 3.40 6.64
CA GLN A 143 7.94 4.03 5.34
C GLN A 143 7.10 3.42 4.22
N LEU A 144 6.96 2.08 4.20
CA LEU A 144 6.12 1.40 3.23
C LEU A 144 4.64 1.77 3.41
N VAL A 145 4.16 1.79 4.65
CA VAL A 145 2.82 2.24 5.04
C VAL A 145 2.54 3.64 4.47
N GLU A 146 3.49 4.56 4.60
CA GLU A 146 3.38 5.93 4.10
C GLU A 146 3.26 5.97 2.58
N VAL A 147 4.14 5.28 1.85
CA VAL A 147 4.06 5.20 0.39
C VAL A 147 2.72 4.63 -0.09
N LEU A 148 2.19 3.61 0.60
CA LEU A 148 0.87 3.05 0.26
C LEU A 148 -0.26 4.07 0.49
N ARG A 149 -0.14 4.89 1.53
CA ARG A 149 -1.11 5.93 1.90
C ARG A 149 -1.06 7.14 0.99
N THR A 150 0.12 7.59 0.58
CA THR A 150 0.29 8.82 -0.21
C THR A 150 0.27 8.56 -1.72
N ASP A 151 0.85 7.46 -2.17
CA ASP A 151 1.16 7.26 -3.58
C ASP A 151 0.18 6.28 -4.24
N ILE A 152 -0.27 5.24 -3.52
CA ILE A 152 -1.10 4.16 -4.10
C ILE A 152 -2.60 4.36 -3.83
N ARG A 153 -3.02 4.48 -2.56
CA ARG A 153 -4.46 4.55 -2.21
C ARG A 153 -5.18 5.75 -2.82
N PRO A 154 -4.67 7.00 -2.73
CA PRO A 154 -5.38 8.19 -3.20
C PRO A 154 -5.54 8.23 -4.72
N THR A 155 -4.64 7.55 -5.44
CA THR A 155 -4.61 7.50 -6.90
C THR A 155 -5.39 6.30 -7.45
N SER A 156 -5.85 5.40 -6.57
CA SER A 156 -6.65 4.23 -6.94
C SER A 156 -8.15 4.54 -6.98
N VAL A 157 -8.86 3.92 -7.92
CA VAL A 157 -10.30 4.07 -8.09
C VAL A 157 -11.00 2.81 -7.59
N LYS A 158 -11.85 2.95 -6.57
CA LYS A 158 -12.62 1.83 -6.03
C LYS A 158 -13.63 1.33 -7.05
N VAL A 159 -13.67 0.02 -7.27
CA VAL A 159 -14.64 -0.63 -8.16
C VAL A 159 -15.94 -0.84 -7.42
N GLU A 160 -17.03 -0.24 -7.91
CA GLU A 160 -18.36 -0.44 -7.36
C GLU A 160 -18.74 -1.93 -7.38
N THR A 161 -19.09 -2.46 -6.22
CA THR A 161 -19.72 -3.77 -6.11
C THR A 161 -21.17 -3.63 -6.58
N ALA A 162 -21.48 -4.16 -7.76
CA ALA A 162 -22.86 -4.33 -8.20
C ALA A 162 -23.56 -5.34 -7.28
N VAL A 163 -24.09 -4.86 -6.16
CA VAL A 163 -25.01 -5.65 -5.33
C VAL A 163 -26.35 -5.60 -6.04
N HIS A 164 -26.72 -6.68 -6.73
CA HIS A 164 -28.12 -6.90 -7.07
C HIS A 164 -28.91 -7.01 -5.76
N SER A 165 -29.48 -5.88 -5.34
CA SER A 165 -30.41 -5.80 -4.24
C SER A 165 -31.67 -6.57 -4.62
N ALA A 166 -31.72 -7.85 -4.26
CA ALA A 166 -32.98 -8.55 -4.15
C ALA A 166 -33.71 -8.00 -2.92
N ARG A 167 -34.58 -7.02 -3.17
CA ARG A 167 -35.53 -6.47 -2.21
C ARG A 167 -36.43 -7.60 -1.71
N ALA A 168 -36.20 -8.07 -0.49
CA ALA A 168 -37.14 -8.91 0.24
C ALA A 168 -37.66 -8.14 1.46
N THR A 169 -38.90 -7.72 1.37
CA THR A 169 -39.71 -7.20 2.46
C THR A 169 -40.02 -8.28 3.49
N ARG A 170 -39.72 -8.05 4.77
CA ARG A 170 -40.69 -8.10 5.88
C ARG A 170 -40.06 -7.78 7.23
N ALA A 171 -40.87 -7.13 8.07
CA ALA A 171 -40.61 -6.74 9.44
C ALA A 171 -40.81 -7.89 10.43
N GLU A 172 -40.11 -7.88 11.58
CA GLU A 172 -40.67 -7.68 12.93
C GLU A 172 -39.58 -7.75 14.02
N THR A 173 -39.81 -6.97 15.08
CA THR A 173 -39.00 -6.65 16.29
C THR A 173 -38.86 -7.84 17.26
N ALA A 174 -37.80 -8.02 18.08
CA ALA A 174 -37.40 -7.29 19.30
C ALA A 174 -36.21 -8.05 20.00
N PRO A 175 -35.78 -7.78 21.25
CA PRO A 175 -35.13 -6.57 21.78
C PRO A 175 -33.73 -6.84 22.43
N GLY A 176 -32.95 -5.76 22.57
CA GLY A 176 -32.11 -5.47 23.75
C GLY A 176 -30.84 -6.28 24.00
N ARG A 177 -29.68 -5.79 23.51
CA ARG A 177 -28.39 -5.98 24.20
C ARG A 177 -27.69 -4.64 24.39
N THR A 178 -27.39 -4.35 25.64
CA THR A 178 -26.66 -3.20 26.15
C THR A 178 -25.29 -3.07 25.49
N LYS A 179 -24.99 -1.87 24.98
CA LYS A 179 -23.71 -1.53 24.37
C LYS A 179 -22.68 -1.25 25.48
N THR A 180 -21.79 -2.19 25.74
CA THR A 180 -20.49 -1.84 26.33
C THR A 180 -19.64 -1.16 25.25
N LYS A 181 -19.19 0.06 25.53
CA LYS A 181 -18.23 0.79 24.67
C LYS A 181 -16.89 0.07 24.71
N ALA A 182 -16.65 -0.82 23.75
CA ALA A 182 -15.29 -1.26 23.44
C ALA A 182 -14.58 -0.09 22.75
N SER A 183 -13.49 0.41 23.35
CA SER A 183 -12.57 1.35 22.71
C SER A 183 -12.03 0.73 21.43
N ARG A 184 -12.36 1.32 20.28
CA ARG A 184 -11.85 0.87 18.98
C ARG A 184 -10.34 1.14 18.94
N ALA A 185 -9.53 0.10 18.80
CA ALA A 185 -8.09 0.24 18.59
C ALA A 185 -7.81 0.88 17.22
N PRO A 186 -6.71 1.66 17.09
CA PRO A 186 -6.40 2.43 15.89
C PRO A 186 -6.29 1.55 14.63
N SER A 187 -6.90 2.03 13.54
CA SER A 187 -6.74 1.56 12.16
C SER A 187 -5.39 2.01 11.58
N PHE A 188 -5.05 1.58 10.36
CA PHE A 188 -3.84 2.01 9.66
C PHE A 188 -3.79 3.52 9.39
N ASP A 189 -4.96 4.16 9.33
CA ASP A 189 -5.12 5.60 9.23
C ASP A 189 -4.91 6.31 10.58
N ASP A 190 -4.87 5.54 11.68
CA ASP A 190 -4.72 6.03 13.06
C ASP A 190 -3.31 5.75 13.65
N LEU A 191 -2.33 5.33 12.82
CA LEU A 191 -0.94 5.13 13.26
C LEU A 191 -0.24 6.50 13.44
N PRO A 192 0.44 6.77 14.58
CA PRO A 192 1.13 8.03 14.80
C PRO A 192 2.31 8.19 13.83
N ILE A 193 2.31 9.32 13.11
CA ILE A 193 3.43 9.79 12.30
C ILE A 193 4.46 10.40 13.26
N PHE A 194 5.66 9.83 13.31
CA PHE A 194 6.80 10.50 13.93
C PHE A 194 7.42 11.40 12.87
N VAL A 195 7.06 12.69 12.89
CA VAL A 195 7.70 13.76 12.13
C VAL A 195 8.79 14.35 13.00
N ASP A 196 10.04 14.07 12.65
CA ASP A 196 11.14 14.96 13.00
C ASP A 196 11.68 15.49 11.66
N ASP A 197 11.78 16.82 11.58
CA ASP A 197 12.16 17.69 10.45
C ASP A 197 10.98 18.20 9.56
N GLU A 198 10.54 19.43 9.87
CA GLU A 198 9.61 20.26 9.09
C GLU A 198 10.29 20.75 7.79
N GLY A 199 9.62 20.59 6.65
CA GLY A 199 10.08 21.07 5.33
C GLY A 199 8.98 21.86 4.61
N HIS A 200 9.31 22.47 3.46
CA HIS A 200 8.41 23.37 2.74
C HIS A 200 8.33 22.99 1.25
N CYS A 201 7.15 23.03 0.66
CA CYS A 201 6.98 22.73 -0.75
C CYS A 201 7.71 23.77 -1.61
N ILE A 202 8.64 23.34 -2.45
CA ILE A 202 9.46 24.27 -3.25
C ILE A 202 8.66 25.08 -4.28
N ARG A 203 7.40 24.72 -4.55
CA ARG A 203 6.53 25.44 -5.50
C ARG A 203 5.53 26.40 -4.87
N CYS A 204 4.92 26.01 -3.74
CA CYS A 204 3.85 26.80 -3.11
C CYS A 204 4.16 27.27 -1.68
N GLY A 205 5.25 26.81 -1.07
CA GLY A 205 5.65 27.17 0.29
C GLY A 205 4.93 26.40 1.40
N ASP A 206 3.92 25.56 1.09
CA ASP A 206 3.18 24.80 2.09
C ASP A 206 4.07 23.84 2.89
N ASP A 207 3.76 23.66 4.18
CA ASP A 207 4.46 22.74 5.07
C ASP A 207 4.31 21.27 4.60
N VAL A 208 5.44 20.58 4.50
CA VAL A 208 5.56 19.16 4.12
C VAL A 208 6.63 18.49 4.99
N ALA A 209 6.74 17.16 4.93
CA ALA A 209 7.85 16.48 5.57
C ALA A 209 9.17 16.84 4.87
N PHE A 210 10.24 17.10 5.63
CA PHE A 210 11.54 17.40 5.05
C PHE A 210 12.13 16.15 4.35
N ASN A 211 12.21 16.22 3.02
CA ASN A 211 12.77 15.21 2.13
C ASN A 211 13.26 15.86 0.83
N THR A 212 14.58 15.98 0.66
CA THR A 212 15.19 16.57 -0.55
C THR A 212 14.92 15.77 -1.83
N ASP A 213 14.55 14.49 -1.73
CA ASP A 213 14.15 13.69 -2.90
C ASP A 213 12.68 13.91 -3.28
N LYS A 214 11.86 14.42 -2.35
CA LYS A 214 10.43 14.71 -2.53
C LYS A 214 10.07 16.12 -2.03
N PRO A 215 10.62 17.19 -2.65
CA PRO A 215 10.49 18.55 -2.13
C PRO A 215 9.16 19.25 -2.47
N LEU A 216 8.23 18.55 -3.13
CA LEU A 216 6.94 19.09 -3.57
C LEU A 216 5.79 18.44 -2.79
N CYS A 217 4.76 19.21 -2.45
CA CYS A 217 3.50 18.68 -1.95
C CYS A 217 2.76 17.86 -3.02
N THR A 218 1.76 17.08 -2.60
CA THR A 218 1.00 16.16 -3.46
C THR A 218 0.41 16.85 -4.70
N ASP A 219 -0.18 18.04 -4.52
CA ASP A 219 -0.82 18.79 -5.61
C ASP A 219 0.20 19.35 -6.61
N CYS A 220 1.28 19.95 -6.08
CA CYS A 220 2.34 20.51 -6.90
C CYS A 220 3.11 19.42 -7.68
N PHE A 221 3.36 18.28 -7.04
CA PHE A 221 3.95 17.11 -7.68
C PHE A 221 3.05 16.54 -8.79
N GLY A 222 1.73 16.51 -8.57
CA GLY A 222 0.75 16.07 -9.57
C GLY A 222 0.80 16.88 -10.87
N THR A 223 1.17 18.17 -10.79
CA THR A 223 1.41 19.02 -11.95
C THR A 223 2.82 18.83 -12.51
N TRP A 224 3.84 18.86 -11.65
CA TRP A 224 5.25 18.71 -12.05
C TRP A 224 5.49 17.42 -12.83
N ARG A 225 4.91 16.29 -12.38
CA ARG A 225 5.09 14.97 -13.02
C ARG A 225 4.62 14.88 -14.48
N ARG A 226 3.81 15.84 -14.95
CA ARG A 226 3.37 15.90 -16.35
C ARG A 226 4.50 16.32 -17.28
N PHE A 227 5.43 17.13 -16.78
CA PHE A 227 6.59 17.61 -17.51
C PHE A 227 7.85 16.85 -17.11
N GLY A 228 8.02 16.60 -15.81
CA GLY A 228 9.09 15.78 -15.26
C GLY A 228 10.49 16.34 -15.47
N ASP A 229 10.63 17.66 -15.61
CA ASP A 229 11.93 18.34 -15.74
C ASP A 229 12.52 18.62 -14.34
N PRO A 230 13.59 17.92 -13.94
CA PRO A 230 14.21 18.12 -12.62
C PRO A 230 14.90 19.46 -12.47
N SER A 231 15.19 20.15 -13.58
CA SER A 231 15.86 21.46 -13.60
C SER A 231 14.88 22.63 -13.69
N TYR A 232 13.57 22.34 -13.78
CA TYR A 232 12.54 23.36 -13.78
C TYR A 232 12.64 24.22 -12.52
N ARG A 233 12.63 25.54 -12.72
CA ARG A 233 12.79 26.52 -11.64
C ARG A 233 11.49 26.61 -10.84
N GLU A 234 11.62 26.38 -9.54
CA GLU A 234 10.58 26.55 -8.53
C GLU A 234 10.90 27.78 -7.66
N ALA A 235 10.09 28.06 -6.66
CA ALA A 235 10.04 29.37 -6.01
C ALA A 235 10.54 29.42 -4.56
N TYR A 236 10.67 28.28 -3.86
CA TYR A 236 10.95 28.25 -2.42
C TYR A 236 12.05 27.28 -2.04
N CYS A 237 12.76 27.56 -0.95
CA CYS A 237 13.69 26.63 -0.31
C CYS A 237 12.95 25.56 0.50
N HIS A 238 13.32 24.29 0.30
CA HIS A 238 12.68 23.18 0.99
C HIS A 238 12.96 23.15 2.51
N ALA A 239 14.10 23.68 2.95
CA ALA A 239 14.48 23.70 4.37
C ALA A 239 13.91 24.92 5.11
N CYS A 240 14.12 26.13 4.59
CA CYS A 240 13.77 27.37 5.31
C CYS A 240 12.48 28.05 4.82
N GLY A 241 11.87 27.60 3.73
CA GLY A 241 10.62 28.17 3.20
C GLY A 241 10.76 29.53 2.52
N GLU A 242 11.95 30.13 2.50
CA GLU A 242 12.20 31.43 1.87
C GLU A 242 12.17 31.36 0.34
N ASP A 243 11.80 32.48 -0.31
CA ASP A 243 11.80 32.62 -1.77
C ASP A 243 13.22 32.39 -2.35
N GLU A 244 13.37 31.41 -3.22
CA GLU A 244 14.65 31.06 -3.85
C GLU A 244 14.41 30.31 -5.17
N ASP A 245 15.32 30.50 -6.15
CA ASP A 245 15.28 29.80 -7.44
C ASP A 245 15.75 28.33 -7.29
N THR A 246 14.92 27.51 -6.66
CA THR A 246 15.17 26.08 -6.45
C THR A 246 14.68 25.23 -7.61
N SER A 247 14.91 23.92 -7.53
CA SER A 247 14.39 22.94 -8.48
C SER A 247 14.31 21.58 -7.79
N VAL A 248 13.63 20.59 -8.38
CA VAL A 248 13.63 19.22 -7.84
C VAL A 248 15.05 18.66 -7.75
N ALA A 249 15.94 19.01 -8.68
CA ALA A 249 17.35 18.62 -8.63
C ALA A 249 18.18 19.38 -7.56
N LYS A 250 17.72 20.57 -7.14
CA LYS A 250 18.38 21.44 -6.17
C LYS A 250 17.32 22.14 -5.30
N PRO A 251 16.75 21.44 -4.30
CA PRO A 251 15.59 21.94 -3.57
C PRO A 251 15.94 22.91 -2.43
N LEU A 252 17.22 23.26 -2.24
CA LEU A 252 17.70 24.05 -1.12
C LEU A 252 18.42 25.31 -1.61
N CYS A 253 18.28 26.40 -0.87
CA CYS A 253 19.11 27.59 -1.04
C CYS A 253 20.57 27.27 -0.66
N TYR A 254 21.49 28.14 -1.08
CA TYR A 254 22.93 27.94 -0.85
C TYR A 254 23.29 27.81 0.64
N ASP A 255 22.69 28.64 1.50
CA ASP A 255 22.97 28.61 2.94
C ASP A 255 22.43 27.34 3.62
N CYS A 256 21.21 26.90 3.28
CA CYS A 256 20.65 25.64 3.78
C CYS A 256 21.45 24.42 3.28
N PHE A 257 21.91 24.43 2.02
CA PHE A 257 22.74 23.37 1.47
C PHE A 257 24.11 23.28 2.16
N ARG A 258 24.71 24.43 2.53
CA ARG A 258 26.02 24.47 3.20
C ARG A 258 25.95 24.07 4.67
N ASN A 259 24.80 24.25 5.31
CA ASN A 259 24.61 24.03 6.75
C ASN A 259 24.02 22.64 7.08
N MET A 260 23.91 21.74 6.09
CA MET A 260 23.62 20.31 6.26
C MET A 260 24.91 19.49 6.38
#